data_AF-A0A914DBK4-F1
#
_entry.id   AF-A0A914DBK4-F1
#
_cell.length_a   1.000
_cell.length_b   1.000
_cell.length_c   1.000
_cell.angle_alpha   90.00
_cell.angle_beta   90.00
_cell.angle_gamma   90.00
#
_symmetry.space_group_name_H-M   'P 1'
#
loop_
_entity.id
_entity.type
_entity.pdbx_description
1 polymer ?
#
loop_
_entity_poly.entity_id
_entity_poly.type
_entity_poly.pdbx_seq_one_letter_code
_entity_poly.pdbx_strand_id
1 'polypeptide(L)'
;MDAIIETGYWRNDSLGAHVQLMFPAIYKLSCAMHGLRYFPYDEQNCTFIISSWTHDSSTIDYYARDSSVNLKNFQKNQEWDVISFEFQRFAQKYKCCEHPWVMLYAHLVIRRRPLYYIINLVIPTSIITCVAVTGFFTPSSTSTERDEKLYLGINTLM
;
A
#
# COMPACT_ATOMS: atom_id res chain seq x y z
N MET A 1 15.91 15.34 -21.14
CA MET A 1 15.56 15.81 -19.77
C MET A 1 15.43 17.30 -19.92
N ASP A 2 14.20 17.78 -20.05
CA ASP A 2 13.95 19.16 -20.40
C ASP A 2 13.65 19.91 -19.10
N ALA A 3 14.60 20.71 -18.66
CA ALA A 3 14.45 21.59 -17.51
C ALA A 3 13.81 22.90 -17.98
N ILE A 4 12.72 23.32 -17.34
CA ILE A 4 12.13 24.63 -17.58
C ILE A 4 12.76 25.59 -16.56
N ILE A 5 13.39 26.66 -17.06
CA ILE A 5 14.11 27.64 -16.23
C ILE A 5 13.50 29.03 -16.47
N GLU A 6 13.02 29.65 -15.41
CA GLU A 6 12.54 31.03 -15.40
C GLU A 6 13.50 31.85 -14.52
N THR A 7 14.15 32.88 -15.08
CA THR A 7 15.14 33.70 -14.38
C THR A 7 14.54 35.03 -13.92
N GLY A 8 15.05 35.60 -12.83
CA GLY A 8 14.62 36.92 -12.34
C GLY A 8 13.29 36.91 -11.57
N TYR A 9 12.80 35.73 -11.16
CA TYR A 9 11.56 35.59 -10.43
C TYR A 9 11.57 34.34 -9.54
N TRP A 10 11.82 34.54 -8.24
CA TRP A 10 11.55 33.52 -7.22
C TRP A 10 10.87 34.20 -6.02
N ARG A 11 9.59 33.88 -5.77
CA ARG A 11 8.85 34.38 -4.60
C ARG A 11 8.90 35.91 -4.43
N ASN A 12 8.77 36.65 -5.55
CA ASN A 12 8.88 38.11 -5.64
C ASN A 12 10.29 38.70 -5.38
N ASP A 13 11.34 37.87 -5.43
CA ASP A 13 12.74 38.31 -5.41
C ASP A 13 13.33 38.28 -6.84
N SER A 14 14.06 39.34 -7.21
CA SER A 14 14.70 39.51 -8.52
C SER A 14 16.03 38.77 -8.64
N LEU A 15 16.59 38.27 -7.53
CA LEU A 15 17.87 37.56 -7.50
C LEU A 15 17.73 36.02 -7.65
N GLY A 16 16.52 35.50 -7.74
CA GLY A 16 16.26 34.06 -7.82
C GLY A 16 15.85 33.55 -9.21
N ALA A 17 15.91 32.23 -9.38
CA ALA A 17 15.42 31.53 -10.55
C ALA A 17 14.49 30.39 -10.14
N HIS A 18 13.43 30.18 -10.91
CA HIS A 18 12.56 29.01 -10.79
C HIS A 18 13.02 27.93 -11.77
N VAL A 19 13.33 26.75 -11.25
CA VAL A 19 13.74 25.59 -12.06
C VAL A 19 12.74 24.46 -11.84
N GLN A 20 12.08 24.02 -12.91
CA GLN A 20 11.19 22.88 -12.88
C GLN A 20 11.82 21.68 -13.61
N LEU A 21 11.98 20.58 -12.86
CA LEU A 21 12.51 19.31 -13.34
C LEU A 21 11.44 18.23 -13.21
N MET A 22 11.12 17.54 -14.31
CA MET A 22 10.22 16.40 -14.32
C MET A 22 10.92 15.23 -14.98
N PHE A 23 11.18 14.17 -14.21
CA PHE A 23 11.76 12.93 -14.71
C PHE A 23 10.97 11.72 -14.18
N PRO A 24 10.70 10.72 -15.02
CA PRO A 24 10.09 9.48 -14.58
C PRO A 24 11.10 8.65 -13.78
N ALA A 25 10.67 8.11 -12.64
CA ALA A 25 11.48 7.23 -11.81
C ALA A 25 10.62 6.08 -11.26
N ILE A 26 11.24 4.91 -11.10
CA ILE A 26 10.61 3.72 -10.51
C ILE A 26 11.21 3.52 -9.12
N TYR A 27 10.37 3.58 -8.09
CA TYR A 27 10.78 3.36 -6.70
C TYR A 27 10.25 2.02 -6.21
N LYS A 28 11.11 1.25 -5.53
CA LYS A 28 10.74 0.04 -4.81
C LYS A 28 10.80 0.35 -3.32
N LEU A 29 9.67 0.17 -2.65
CA LEU A 29 9.49 0.53 -1.24
C LEU A 29 9.14 -0.72 -0.44
N SER A 30 9.65 -0.81 0.79
CA SER A 30 9.22 -1.83 1.74
C SER A 30 8.08 -1.26 2.58
N CYS A 31 6.96 -1.98 2.66
CA CYS A 31 5.79 -1.57 3.41
C CYS A 31 5.32 -2.73 4.30
N ALA A 32 5.09 -2.45 5.58
CA ALA A 32 4.57 -3.42 6.53
C ALA A 32 3.04 -3.53 6.39
N MET A 33 2.56 -4.76 6.18
CA MET A 33 1.13 -5.04 5.97
C MET A 33 0.43 -5.33 7.29
N HIS A 34 -0.14 -4.28 7.92
CA HIS A 34 -0.82 -4.41 9.20
C HIS A 34 -2.29 -4.86 9.06
N GLY A 35 -2.93 -4.63 7.91
CA GLY A 35 -4.37 -4.86 7.70
C GLY A 35 -4.79 -6.31 7.43
N LEU A 36 -3.86 -7.27 7.44
CA LEU A 36 -4.11 -8.65 6.97
C LEU A 36 -5.17 -9.43 7.77
N ARG A 37 -5.54 -8.95 8.96
CA ARG A 37 -6.60 -9.56 9.78
C ARG A 37 -7.95 -9.65 9.05
N TYR A 38 -8.26 -8.69 8.18
CA TYR A 38 -9.53 -8.60 7.47
C TYR A 38 -9.44 -9.04 6.01
N PHE A 39 -8.40 -9.82 5.67
CA PHE A 39 -8.24 -10.35 4.33
C PHE A 39 -9.52 -11.10 3.86
N PRO A 40 -10.01 -10.88 2.63
CA PRO A 40 -9.43 -10.06 1.54
C PRO A 40 -9.94 -8.61 1.46
N TYR A 41 -10.64 -8.11 2.47
CA TYR A 41 -11.18 -6.74 2.55
C TYR A 41 -10.24 -5.78 3.29
N ASP A 42 -8.94 -6.06 3.24
CA ASP A 42 -7.92 -5.32 3.97
C ASP A 42 -7.59 -3.95 3.34
N GLU A 43 -7.26 -3.01 4.21
CA GLU A 43 -6.66 -1.71 3.87
C GLU A 43 -5.23 -1.65 4.40
N GLN A 44 -4.35 -1.06 3.60
CA GLN A 44 -2.92 -0.97 3.90
C GLN A 44 -2.47 0.48 3.79
N ASN A 45 -1.72 0.93 4.79
CA ASN A 45 -1.11 2.26 4.82
C ASN A 45 0.40 2.14 4.63
N CYS A 46 0.84 2.41 3.41
CA CYS A 46 2.24 2.39 3.05
C CYS A 46 2.82 3.80 3.08
N THR A 47 3.74 4.02 4.00
CA THR A 47 4.39 5.32 4.16
C THR A 47 5.83 5.25 3.67
N PHE A 48 6.25 6.22 2.86
CA PHE A 48 7.63 6.38 2.46
C PHE A 48 8.10 7.83 2.64
N ILE A 49 9.41 8.02 2.74
CA ILE A 49 9.99 9.31 3.11
C ILE A 49 10.82 9.84 1.94
N ILE A 50 10.60 11.09 1.58
CA ILE A 50 11.42 11.85 0.65
C ILE A 50 12.20 12.89 1.47
N SER A 51 13.53 12.82 1.42
CA SER A 51 14.43 13.70 2.16
C SER A 51 15.79 13.76 1.50
N SER A 52 16.54 14.82 1.78
CA SER A 52 17.99 14.89 1.55
C SER A 52 18.70 13.91 2.48
N TRP A 53 19.77 13.29 1.97
CA TRP A 53 20.67 12.47 2.78
C TRP A 53 21.70 13.33 3.54
N THR A 54 22.28 14.32 2.85
CA THR A 54 23.45 15.08 3.35
C THR A 54 23.15 16.50 3.81
N HIS A 55 21.99 17.05 3.47
CA HIS A 55 21.66 18.46 3.67
C HIS A 55 20.56 18.62 4.74
N ASP A 56 20.70 19.63 5.57
CA ASP A 56 19.72 20.03 6.59
C ASP A 56 18.79 21.15 6.08
N SER A 57 17.87 21.60 6.93
CA SER A 57 16.91 22.66 6.59
C SER A 57 17.53 24.02 6.28
N SER A 58 18.78 24.27 6.69
CA SER A 58 19.45 25.56 6.47
C SER A 58 19.88 25.73 5.01
N THR A 59 20.08 24.60 4.31
CA THR A 59 20.52 24.56 2.92
C THR A 59 19.40 24.13 1.97
N ILE A 60 18.64 23.08 2.33
CA ILE A 60 17.52 22.58 1.53
C ILE A 60 16.28 22.45 2.40
N ASP A 61 15.24 23.21 2.06
CA ASP A 61 13.93 23.14 2.71
C ASP A 61 12.86 22.60 1.75
N TYR A 62 12.36 21.39 2.04
CA TYR A 62 11.37 20.72 1.20
C TYR A 62 9.94 21.15 1.56
N TYR A 63 9.17 21.45 0.51
CA TYR A 63 7.73 21.67 0.58
C TYR A 63 7.04 20.87 -0.53
N ALA A 64 5.94 20.22 -0.19
CA ALA A 64 5.04 19.68 -1.19
C ALA A 64 4.32 20.85 -1.88
N ARG A 65 4.21 20.81 -3.21
CA ARG A 65 3.47 21.83 -3.97
C ARG A 65 1.98 21.81 -3.61
N ASP A 66 1.42 20.61 -3.48
CA ASP A 66 0.05 20.33 -3.06
C ASP A 66 0.07 19.29 -1.92
N SER A 67 -0.97 19.28 -1.09
CA SER A 67 -1.06 18.31 0.02
C SER A 67 -1.34 16.88 -0.43
N SER A 68 -1.92 16.70 -1.63
CA SER A 68 -2.25 15.41 -2.21
C SER A 68 -1.54 15.19 -3.54
N VAL A 69 -1.29 13.92 -3.87
CA VAL A 69 -0.68 13.54 -5.15
C VAL A 69 -1.68 13.68 -6.28
N ASN A 70 -1.25 14.26 -7.39
CA ASN A 70 -2.06 14.34 -8.60
C ASN A 70 -2.18 12.95 -9.27
N LEU A 71 -3.38 12.35 -9.15
CA LEU A 71 -3.71 11.04 -9.72
C LEU A 71 -4.44 11.11 -11.08
N LYS A 72 -4.46 12.26 -11.77
CA LYS A 72 -5.20 12.42 -13.05
C LYS A 72 -4.75 11.44 -14.15
N ASN A 73 -3.45 11.19 -14.24
CA ASN A 73 -2.85 10.27 -15.22
C ASN A 73 -2.49 8.92 -14.57
N PHE A 74 -3.14 8.55 -13.47
CA PHE A 74 -2.89 7.30 -12.78
C PHE A 74 -3.48 6.11 -13.55
N GLN A 75 -2.65 5.12 -13.85
CA GLN A 75 -3.09 3.85 -14.40
C GLN A 75 -3.65 2.98 -13.28
N LYS A 76 -4.96 2.66 -13.36
CA LYS A 76 -5.64 1.87 -12.34
C LYS A 76 -5.07 0.45 -12.26
N ASN A 77 -4.83 0.00 -11.03
CA ASN A 77 -4.41 -1.37 -10.73
C ASN A 77 -5.65 -2.29 -10.63
N GLN A 78 -5.52 -3.57 -11.01
CA GLN A 78 -6.62 -4.53 -10.96
C GLN A 78 -6.81 -5.18 -9.58
N GLU A 79 -5.78 -5.17 -8.74
CA GLU A 79 -5.77 -5.74 -7.40
C GLU A 79 -5.98 -4.66 -6.33
N TRP A 80 -5.50 -3.43 -6.55
CA TRP A 80 -5.48 -2.38 -5.53
C TRP A 80 -6.21 -1.11 -5.98
N ASP A 81 -7.06 -0.59 -5.12
CA ASP A 81 -7.64 0.74 -5.22
C ASP A 81 -6.88 1.72 -4.33
N VAL A 82 -6.50 2.87 -4.89
CA VAL A 82 -5.89 3.97 -4.11
C VAL A 82 -7.00 4.75 -3.42
N ILE A 83 -7.04 4.75 -2.09
CA ILE A 83 -8.01 5.50 -1.29
C ILE A 83 -7.54 6.93 -1.09
N SER A 84 -6.31 7.10 -0.61
CA SER A 84 -5.70 8.39 -0.40
C SER A 84 -4.20 8.34 -0.66
N PHE A 85 -3.65 9.46 -1.11
CA PHE A 85 -2.23 9.63 -1.29
C PHE A 85 -1.84 11.07 -0.95
N GLU A 86 -1.32 11.25 0.26
CA GLU A 86 -1.12 12.56 0.88
C GLU A 86 0.31 12.75 1.37
N PHE A 87 0.76 14.01 1.38
CA PHE A 87 2.06 14.40 1.89
C PHE A 87 1.93 15.11 3.24
N GLN A 88 2.80 14.73 4.17
CA GLN A 88 2.97 15.39 5.46
C GLN A 88 4.43 15.82 5.63
N ARG A 89 4.64 17.11 5.92
CA ARG A 89 5.97 17.65 6.21
C ARG A 89 6.32 17.38 7.67
N PHE A 90 7.53 16.89 7.90
CA PHE A 90 8.07 16.64 9.22
C PHE A 90 9.50 17.17 9.32
N ALA A 91 9.77 18.01 10.32
CA ALA A 91 11.10 18.53 10.58
C ALA A 91 11.65 17.89 11.85
N GLN A 92 12.66 17.01 11.71
CA GLN A 92 13.24 16.27 12.82
C GLN A 92 14.61 16.83 13.17
N LYS A 93 14.79 17.28 14.42
CA LYS A 93 16.12 17.60 14.95
C LYS A 93 16.82 16.34 15.44
N TYR A 94 18.02 16.09 14.94
CA TYR A 94 18.87 14.98 15.36
C TYR A 94 19.91 15.46 16.38
N LYS A 95 20.37 14.55 17.25
CA LYS A 95 21.37 14.87 18.28
C LYS A 95 22.72 15.29 17.71
N CYS A 96 23.05 14.82 16.51
CA CYS A 96 24.33 15.12 15.85
C CYS A 96 24.49 16.59 15.45
N CYS A 97 23.38 17.31 15.30
CA CYS A 97 23.33 18.39 14.33
C CYS A 97 22.44 19.54 14.82
N GLU A 98 22.82 20.78 14.47
CA GLU A 98 22.21 21.99 15.02
C GLU A 98 20.83 22.29 14.40
N HIS A 99 20.73 22.19 13.08
CA HIS A 99 19.49 22.39 12.33
C HIS A 99 18.71 21.08 12.14
N PRO A 100 17.38 21.15 11.98
CA PRO A 100 16.56 19.98 11.71
C PRO A 100 16.70 19.49 10.26
N TRP A 101 16.45 18.20 10.03
CA TRP A 101 16.26 17.62 8.71
C TRP A 101 14.79 17.70 8.32
N VAL A 102 14.51 18.14 7.10
CA VAL A 102 13.16 18.24 6.56
C VAL A 102 12.85 17.00 5.74
N MET A 103 11.80 16.30 6.14
CA MET A 103 11.31 15.08 5.51
C MET A 103 9.88 15.28 5.03
N LEU A 104 9.57 14.77 3.85
CA LEU A 104 8.20 14.65 3.36
C LEU A 104 7.77 13.19 3.48
N TYR A 105 6.85 12.93 4.38
CA TYR A 105 6.19 11.64 4.53
C TYR A 105 5.07 11.56 3.51
N ALA A 106 5.09 10.52 2.70
CA ALA A 106 4.09 10.27 1.68
C ALA A 106 3.27 9.05 2.12
N HIS A 107 2.03 9.28 2.51
CA HIS A 107 1.11 8.26 3.01
C HIS A 107 0.24 7.76 1.86
N LEU A 108 0.50 6.54 1.41
CA LEU A 108 -0.28 5.85 0.39
C LEU A 108 -1.21 4.84 1.07
N VAL A 109 -2.50 5.15 1.09
CA VAL A 109 -3.54 4.24 1.61
C VAL A 109 -4.18 3.52 0.44
N ILE A 110 -4.06 2.19 0.43
CA ILE A 110 -4.59 1.31 -0.62
C ILE A 110 -5.53 0.26 -0.04
N ARG A 111 -6.56 -0.10 -0.82
CA ARG A 111 -7.53 -1.16 -0.50
C ARG A 111 -7.44 -2.28 -1.51
N ARG A 112 -7.48 -3.53 -1.05
CA ARG A 112 -7.49 -4.69 -1.94
C ARG A 112 -8.87 -4.88 -2.58
N ARG A 113 -8.89 -5.27 -3.85
CA ARG A 113 -10.09 -5.72 -4.56
C ARG A 113 -10.33 -7.20 -4.23
N PRO A 114 -11.41 -7.54 -3.51
CA PRO A 114 -11.54 -8.85 -2.89
C PRO A 114 -12.05 -9.95 -3.85
N LEU A 115 -12.65 -9.57 -4.99
CA LEU A 115 -13.39 -10.49 -5.87
C LEU A 115 -12.59 -11.75 -6.26
N TYR A 116 -11.34 -11.57 -6.66
CA TYR A 116 -10.47 -12.69 -7.06
C TYR A 116 -10.27 -13.69 -5.90
N TYR A 117 -10.04 -13.19 -4.69
CA TYR A 117 -9.81 -14.00 -3.51
C TYR A 117 -11.11 -14.65 -3.00
N ILE A 118 -12.25 -13.98 -3.14
CA ILE A 118 -13.54 -14.57 -2.79
C ILE A 118 -13.83 -15.79 -3.66
N ILE A 119 -13.65 -15.67 -4.98
CA ILE A 119 -13.96 -16.73 -5.95
C ILE A 119 -12.99 -17.91 -5.81
N ASN A 120 -11.70 -17.63 -5.67
CA ASN A 120 -10.68 -18.68 -5.73
C ASN A 120 -10.25 -19.24 -4.37
N LEU A 121 -10.48 -18.52 -3.28
CA LEU A 121 -10.06 -18.93 -1.94
C LEU A 121 -11.25 -19.12 -1.00
N VAL A 122 -12.10 -18.11 -0.83
CA VAL A 122 -13.19 -18.15 0.18
C VAL A 122 -14.29 -19.13 -0.20
N ILE A 123 -14.77 -19.12 -1.44
CA ILE A 123 -15.86 -20.00 -1.88
C ILE A 123 -15.47 -21.49 -1.81
N PRO A 124 -14.33 -21.94 -2.38
CA PRO A 124 -13.94 -23.34 -2.32
C PRO A 124 -13.73 -23.84 -0.89
N THR A 125 -13.06 -23.06 -0.04
CA THR A 125 -12.83 -23.43 1.37
C THR A 125 -14.14 -23.49 2.18
N SER A 126 -15.08 -22.58 1.91
CA SER A 126 -16.41 -22.62 2.54
C SER A 126 -17.22 -23.85 2.11
N ILE A 127 -17.15 -24.24 0.83
CA ILE A 127 -17.83 -25.45 0.35
C ILE A 127 -17.24 -26.70 1.01
N ILE A 128 -15.91 -26.82 1.05
CA ILE A 128 -15.21 -27.94 1.68
C ILE A 128 -15.58 -28.07 3.15
N THR A 129 -15.58 -26.96 3.89
CA THR A 129 -15.94 -26.96 5.33
C THR A 129 -17.41 -27.31 5.55
N CYS A 130 -18.33 -26.80 4.74
CA CYS A 130 -19.75 -27.18 4.79
C CYS A 130 -19.97 -28.68 4.50
N VAL A 131 -19.28 -29.23 3.51
CA VAL A 131 -19.35 -30.65 3.16
C VAL A 131 -18.78 -31.52 4.30
N ALA A 132 -17.64 -31.11 4.89
CA ALA A 132 -17.05 -31.80 6.02
C ALA A 132 -18.01 -31.85 7.23
N VAL A 133 -18.60 -30.70 7.60
CA VAL A 133 -19.58 -30.62 8.69
C VAL A 133 -20.80 -31.49 8.41
N THR A 134 -21.37 -31.41 7.19
CA THR A 134 -22.54 -32.22 6.80
C THR A 134 -22.23 -33.71 6.85
N GLY A 135 -21.05 -34.13 6.40
CA GLY A 135 -20.59 -35.53 6.46
C GLY A 135 -20.53 -36.09 7.89
N PHE A 136 -20.19 -35.25 8.88
CA PHE A 136 -20.24 -35.65 10.30
C PHE A 136 -21.68 -35.86 10.81
N PHE A 137 -22.66 -35.09 10.33
CA PHE A 137 -24.04 -35.14 10.82
C PHE A 137 -24.94 -36.16 10.09
N THR A 138 -24.58 -36.63 8.90
CA THR A 138 -25.36 -37.67 8.20
C THR A 138 -25.36 -38.98 9.00
N PRO A 139 -26.50 -39.61 9.32
CA PRO A 139 -26.51 -40.91 10.02
C PRO A 139 -25.95 -42.01 9.12
N SER A 140 -25.09 -42.88 9.67
CA SER A 140 -24.56 -44.06 8.95
C SER A 140 -25.31 -45.30 9.41
N SER A 141 -26.05 -45.90 8.49
CA SER A 141 -26.88 -47.09 8.70
C SER A 141 -26.17 -48.39 8.31
N THR A 142 -25.14 -48.31 7.45
CA THR A 142 -24.38 -49.48 6.95
C THR A 142 -22.86 -49.34 7.16
N SER A 143 -22.12 -50.46 7.10
CA SER A 143 -20.65 -50.45 7.21
C SER A 143 -19.99 -49.69 6.05
N THR A 144 -20.54 -49.80 4.85
CA THR A 144 -20.05 -49.10 3.64
C THR A 144 -20.15 -47.58 3.78
N GLU A 145 -21.22 -47.05 4.37
CA GLU A 145 -21.39 -45.61 4.65
C GLU A 145 -20.39 -45.08 5.69
N ARG A 146 -19.81 -45.96 6.52
CA ARG A 146 -18.80 -45.58 7.52
C ARG A 146 -17.44 -45.33 6.86
N ASP A 147 -17.08 -46.10 5.83
CA ASP A 147 -15.85 -45.93 5.07
C ASP A 147 -15.89 -44.65 4.24
N GLU A 148 -17.02 -44.35 3.58
CA GLU A 148 -17.19 -43.11 2.80
C GLU A 148 -16.99 -41.83 3.64
N LYS A 149 -17.45 -41.83 4.89
CA LYS A 149 -17.20 -40.72 5.82
C LYS A 149 -15.73 -40.56 6.19
N LEU A 150 -15.03 -41.68 6.41
CA LEU A 150 -13.60 -41.66 6.74
C LEU A 150 -12.79 -41.09 5.56
N TYR A 151 -13.11 -41.51 4.33
CA TYR A 151 -12.50 -40.99 3.11
C TYR A 151 -12.82 -39.51 2.88
N LEU A 152 -14.06 -39.07 3.13
CA LEU A 152 -14.42 -37.65 3.05
C LEU A 152 -13.66 -36.81 4.09
N GLY A 153 -13.53 -37.29 5.33
CA GLY A 153 -12.73 -36.64 6.37
C GLY A 153 -11.25 -36.53 6.00
N ILE A 154 -10.66 -37.60 5.45
CA ILE A 154 -9.24 -37.60 5.03
C ILE A 154 -9.03 -36.66 3.84
N ASN A 155 -9.88 -36.73 2.81
CA ASN A 155 -9.74 -35.90 1.61
C ASN A 155 -10.05 -34.41 1.82
N THR A 156 -10.74 -34.04 2.90
CA THR A 156 -10.99 -32.63 3.25
C THR A 156 -9.87 -32.04 4.11
N LEU A 157 -9.07 -32.88 4.77
CA LEU A 157 -7.91 -32.49 5.59
C LEU A 157 -6.59 -32.46 4.82
N MET A 158 -6.48 -33.24 3.74
CA MET A 158 -5.31 -33.33 2.86
C MET A 158 -5.36 -32.30 1.74
#